data_AF-A0AAV6A784-F1
#
_entry.id   AF-A0AAV6A784-F1
#
_cell.length_a   1.000
_cell.length_b   1.000
_cell.length_c   1.000
_cell.angle_alpha   90.00
_cell.angle_beta   90.00
_cell.angle_gamma   90.00
#
_symmetry.space_group_name_H-M   'P 1'
#
loop_
_entity.id
_entity.type
_entity.pdbx_description
1 polymer ?
#
loop_
_entity_poly.entity_id
_entity_poly.type
_entity_poly.pdbx_seq_one_letter_code
_entity_poly.pdbx_strand_id
1 'polypeptide(L)'
;MANRAGQWKVPDPINPSQIWSPRSAKWAWLEFVMPLFAIALLIVFFKPDYVPRVFLENATSPQAWAAWAFLGAAGGVLTFSGLIVLFFLLYSPVYIAGKLPLLTGRGGWTDVREIRFYLLCLVILCLLLGLLLWDWRWFVAAFLIVAGFAPALWRLLV
;
A
#
# COMPACT_ATOMS: atom_id res chain seq x y z
N MET A 1 -5.10 -21.04 -37.62
CA MET A 1 -5.20 -21.81 -36.37
C MET A 1 -5.45 -20.84 -35.23
N ALA A 2 -6.59 -20.97 -34.55
CA ALA A 2 -7.07 -19.99 -33.57
C ALA A 2 -6.23 -20.01 -32.28
N ASN A 3 -5.88 -18.83 -31.77
CA ASN A 3 -5.24 -18.66 -30.47
C ASN A 3 -6.20 -19.12 -29.36
N ARG A 4 -5.82 -20.17 -28.61
CA ARG A 4 -6.54 -20.56 -27.39
C ARG A 4 -6.19 -19.57 -26.28
N ALA A 5 -7.21 -19.00 -25.65
CA ALA A 5 -7.06 -18.20 -24.44
C ALA A 5 -6.39 -19.04 -23.34
N GLY A 6 -5.24 -18.59 -22.82
CA GLY A 6 -4.59 -19.22 -21.67
C GLY A 6 -3.16 -19.72 -21.88
N GLN A 7 -2.54 -19.57 -23.05
CA GLN A 7 -1.10 -19.82 -23.16
C GLN A 7 -0.30 -18.59 -22.71
N TRP A 8 0.41 -18.76 -21.59
CA TRP A 8 1.46 -17.83 -21.17
C TRP A 8 2.51 -17.76 -22.29
N LYS A 9 2.67 -16.59 -22.91
CA LYS A 9 3.76 -16.34 -23.85
C LYS A 9 5.08 -16.51 -23.08
N VAL A 10 5.85 -17.52 -23.45
CA VAL A 10 7.26 -17.62 -23.07
C VAL A 10 7.96 -16.38 -23.65
N PRO A 11 8.72 -15.59 -22.85
CA PRO A 11 9.38 -14.39 -23.36
C PRO A 11 10.36 -14.73 -24.48
N ASP A 12 10.29 -14.00 -25.59
CA ASP A 12 11.23 -14.12 -26.70
C ASP A 12 12.64 -13.71 -26.22
N PRO A 13 13.67 -14.57 -26.34
CA PRO A 13 15.01 -14.28 -25.84
C PRO A 13 15.72 -13.15 -26.60
N ILE A 14 15.18 -12.75 -27.76
CA ILE A 14 15.75 -11.74 -28.65
C ILE A 14 15.28 -10.32 -28.28
N ASN A 15 14.18 -10.17 -27.54
CA ASN A 15 13.65 -8.85 -27.18
C ASN A 15 13.18 -8.79 -25.71
N PRO A 16 14.11 -8.64 -24.75
CA PRO A 16 13.79 -8.59 -23.31
C PRO A 16 12.95 -7.36 -22.91
N SER A 17 12.70 -6.41 -23.82
CA SER A 17 11.91 -5.20 -23.52
C SER A 17 10.40 -5.46 -23.41
N GLN A 18 9.90 -6.63 -23.80
CA GLN A 18 8.48 -7.00 -23.64
C GLN A 18 8.14 -7.64 -22.28
N ILE A 19 9.08 -7.67 -21.33
CA ILE A 19 8.93 -8.35 -20.02
C ILE A 19 7.95 -7.63 -19.07
N TRP A 20 7.56 -6.39 -19.36
CA TRP A 20 6.48 -5.71 -18.66
C TRP A 20 5.40 -5.37 -19.66
N SER A 21 4.29 -6.11 -19.64
CA SER A 21 3.05 -5.54 -20.16
C SER A 21 2.86 -4.19 -19.47
N PRO A 22 2.50 -3.10 -20.19
CA PRO A 22 2.05 -1.89 -19.54
C PRO A 22 0.74 -2.25 -18.86
N ARG A 23 0.82 -2.72 -17.61
CA ARG A 23 -0.33 -3.21 -16.85
C ARG A 23 -1.27 -2.04 -16.60
N SER A 24 -2.56 -2.34 -16.74
CA SER A 24 -3.60 -1.40 -17.12
C SER A 24 -3.50 -0.04 -16.45
N ALA A 25 -3.37 1.02 -17.25
CA ALA A 25 -3.53 2.42 -16.82
C ALA A 25 -4.81 2.69 -16.00
N LYS A 26 -5.78 1.76 -16.05
CA LYS A 26 -7.04 1.74 -15.32
C LYS A 26 -6.91 1.94 -13.80
N TRP A 27 -5.77 1.58 -13.19
CA TRP A 27 -5.56 1.70 -11.73
C TRP A 27 -4.40 2.60 -11.34
N ALA A 28 -3.66 3.15 -12.32
CA ALA A 28 -2.53 4.05 -12.05
C ALA A 28 -2.98 5.33 -11.34
N TRP A 29 -4.24 5.74 -11.52
CA TRP A 29 -4.79 6.90 -10.80
C TRP A 29 -4.86 6.69 -9.28
N LEU A 30 -4.97 5.45 -8.78
CA LEU A 30 -4.94 5.17 -7.35
C LEU A 30 -3.57 5.47 -6.73
N GLU A 31 -2.48 5.31 -7.51
CA GLU A 31 -1.13 5.69 -7.08
C GLU A 31 -1.00 7.20 -6.82
N PHE A 32 -1.95 8.02 -7.31
CA PHE A 32 -1.97 9.46 -7.09
C PHE A 32 -3.06 9.89 -6.10
N VAL A 33 -4.29 9.38 -6.28
CA VAL A 33 -5.42 9.77 -5.44
C VAL A 33 -5.24 9.31 -3.99
N MET A 34 -4.70 8.10 -3.76
CA MET A 34 -4.54 7.56 -2.41
C MET A 34 -3.51 8.35 -1.59
N PRO A 35 -2.31 8.67 -2.11
CA PRO A 35 -1.39 9.59 -1.43
C PRO A 35 -1.98 10.95 -1.12
N LEU A 36 -2.65 11.58 -2.10
CA LEU A 36 -3.24 12.90 -1.88
C LEU A 36 -4.33 12.88 -0.82
N PHE A 37 -5.17 11.84 -0.84
CA PHE A 37 -6.22 11.68 0.16
C PHE A 37 -5.64 11.41 1.55
N ALA A 38 -4.59 10.57 1.66
CA ALA A 38 -3.87 10.37 2.91
C ALA A 38 -3.25 11.69 3.44
N ILE A 39 -2.62 12.49 2.57
CA ILE A 39 -2.08 13.80 2.93
C ILE A 39 -3.18 14.76 3.40
N ALA A 40 -4.33 14.79 2.71
CA ALA A 40 -5.46 15.62 3.12
C ALA A 40 -5.97 15.24 4.51
N LEU A 41 -6.07 13.93 4.80
CA LEU A 41 -6.42 13.44 6.14
C LEU A 41 -5.37 13.81 7.18
N LEU A 42 -4.07 13.79 6.85
CA LEU A 42 -3.01 14.24 7.77
C LEU A 42 -3.13 15.72 8.11
N ILE A 43 -3.41 16.57 7.11
CA ILE A 43 -3.60 18.01 7.32
C ILE A 43 -4.75 18.22 8.31
N VAL A 44 -5.89 17.57 8.08
CA VAL A 44 -7.04 17.64 8.98
C VAL A 44 -6.72 17.06 10.37
N PHE A 45 -5.95 15.97 10.45
CA PHE A 45 -5.57 15.33 11.70
C PHE A 45 -4.71 16.25 12.59
N PHE A 46 -3.72 16.95 12.01
CA PHE A 46 -2.86 17.88 12.77
C PHE A 46 -3.46 19.27 12.94
N LYS A 47 -4.37 19.66 12.05
CA LYS A 47 -5.00 20.98 12.02
C LYS A 47 -6.50 20.83 11.72
N PRO A 48 -7.31 20.47 12.74
CA PRO A 48 -8.74 20.22 12.58
C PRO A 48 -9.52 21.42 12.00
N ASP A 49 -9.00 22.64 12.16
CA ASP A 49 -9.62 23.85 11.61
C ASP A 49 -9.69 23.87 10.07
N TYR A 50 -8.90 23.02 9.38
CA TYR A 50 -8.98 22.87 7.91
C TYR A 50 -10.04 21.88 7.45
N VAL A 51 -10.88 21.33 8.34
CA VAL A 51 -12.02 20.50 7.92
C VAL A 51 -12.89 21.33 6.95
N PRO A 52 -13.13 20.85 5.72
CA PRO A 52 -13.95 21.59 4.78
C PRO A 52 -15.36 21.82 5.33
N ARG A 53 -15.86 23.05 5.21
CA ARG A 53 -17.16 23.49 5.75
C ARG A 53 -18.34 22.60 5.32
N VAL A 54 -18.26 22.02 4.12
CA VAL A 54 -19.27 21.07 3.60
C VAL A 54 -19.49 19.84 4.49
N PHE A 55 -18.51 19.48 5.33
CA PHE A 55 -18.63 18.39 6.30
C PHE A 55 -19.13 18.83 7.69
N LEU A 56 -19.22 20.14 7.94
CA LEU A 56 -19.67 20.71 9.21
C LEU A 56 -21.17 21.04 9.20
N GLU A 57 -21.75 21.22 8.01
CA GLU A 57 -23.17 21.50 7.83
C GLU A 57 -23.97 20.19 7.74
N ASN A 58 -25.24 20.21 8.18
CA ASN A 58 -26.13 19.06 8.04
C ASN A 58 -26.23 18.65 6.57
N ALA A 59 -26.15 17.34 6.28
CA ALA A 59 -26.12 16.79 4.92
C ALA A 59 -27.48 16.85 4.20
N THR A 60 -28.02 18.06 4.04
CA THR A 60 -29.28 18.35 3.34
C THR A 60 -29.05 18.76 1.90
N SER A 61 -27.82 19.16 1.53
CA SER A 61 -27.46 19.53 0.17
C SER A 61 -26.92 18.34 -0.64
N PRO A 62 -27.17 18.27 -1.96
CA PRO A 62 -26.58 17.26 -2.83
C PRO A 62 -25.04 17.25 -2.79
N GLN A 63 -24.43 18.42 -2.59
CA GLN A 63 -22.98 18.58 -2.49
C GLN A 63 -22.41 17.92 -1.22
N ALA A 64 -23.09 18.08 -0.08
CA ALA A 64 -22.70 17.41 1.16
C ALA A 64 -22.79 15.89 1.05
N TRP A 65 -23.86 15.37 0.42
CA TRP A 65 -23.98 13.94 0.12
C TRP A 65 -22.83 13.42 -0.75
N ALA A 66 -22.50 14.13 -1.84
CA ALA A 66 -21.40 13.75 -2.71
C ALA A 66 -20.05 13.76 -1.96
N ALA A 67 -19.82 14.76 -1.11
CA ALA A 67 -18.60 14.87 -0.32
C ALA A 67 -18.47 13.73 0.69
N TRP A 68 -19.54 13.41 1.44
CA TRP A 68 -19.56 12.28 2.39
C TRP A 68 -19.43 10.93 1.69
N ALA A 69 -20.09 10.74 0.54
CA ALA A 69 -19.95 9.55 -0.27
C ALA A 69 -18.50 9.35 -0.76
N PHE A 70 -17.85 10.42 -1.23
CA PHE A 70 -16.45 10.38 -1.60
C PHE A 70 -15.54 10.08 -0.41
N LEU A 71 -15.73 10.76 0.72
CA LEU A 71 -14.95 10.54 1.94
C LEU A 71 -15.08 9.08 2.41
N GLY A 72 -16.29 8.52 2.40
CA GLY A 72 -16.54 7.13 2.73
C GLY A 72 -15.89 6.16 1.75
N ALA A 73 -16.00 6.41 0.44
CA ALA A 73 -15.40 5.55 -0.59
C ALA A 73 -13.87 5.58 -0.53
N ALA A 74 -13.26 6.77 -0.57
CA ALA A 74 -11.81 6.94 -0.50
C ALA A 74 -11.25 6.47 0.85
N GLY A 75 -11.96 6.77 1.95
CA GLY A 75 -11.65 6.27 3.28
C GLY A 75 -11.70 4.75 3.37
N GLY A 76 -12.69 4.12 2.74
CA GLY A 76 -12.81 2.67 2.66
C GLY A 76 -11.65 2.03 1.91
N VAL A 77 -11.27 2.58 0.74
CA VAL A 77 -10.12 2.09 -0.04
C VAL A 77 -8.82 2.27 0.75
N LEU A 78 -8.62 3.41 1.41
CA LEU A 78 -7.47 3.66 2.26
C LEU A 78 -7.41 2.72 3.46
N THR A 79 -8.55 2.46 4.10
CA THR A 79 -8.65 1.51 5.21
C THR A 79 -8.29 0.10 4.76
N PHE A 80 -8.84 -0.35 3.63
CA PHE A 80 -8.52 -1.65 3.05
C PHE A 80 -7.04 -1.77 2.70
N SER A 81 -6.46 -0.71 2.11
CA SER A 81 -5.03 -0.64 1.84
C SER A 81 -4.21 -0.73 3.13
N GLY A 82 -4.60 0.00 4.17
CA GLY A 82 -3.97 -0.07 5.49
C GLY A 82 -4.04 -1.46 6.12
N LEU A 83 -5.14 -2.19 5.96
CA LEU A 83 -5.26 -3.58 6.43
C LEU A 83 -4.29 -4.52 5.69
N ILE A 84 -4.13 -4.35 4.37
CA ILE A 84 -3.14 -5.10 3.59
C ILE A 84 -1.72 -4.79 4.07
N VAL A 85 -1.39 -3.51 4.25
CA VAL A 85 -0.09 -3.09 4.79
C VAL A 85 0.13 -3.74 6.16
N LEU A 86 -0.83 -3.61 7.07
CA LEU A 86 -0.76 -4.16 8.42
C LEU A 86 -0.54 -5.67 8.39
N PHE A 87 -1.25 -6.41 7.54
CA PHE A 87 -1.05 -7.84 7.36
C PHE A 87 0.41 -8.16 7.00
N PHE A 88 0.99 -7.49 6.00
CA PHE A 88 2.37 -7.75 5.59
C PHE A 88 3.40 -7.36 6.66
N LEU A 89 3.18 -6.23 7.35
CA LEU A 89 4.03 -5.81 8.45
C LEU A 89 4.03 -6.86 9.57
N LEU A 90 2.85 -7.28 10.04
CA LEU A 90 2.72 -8.25 11.13
C LEU A 90 3.17 -9.66 10.74
N TYR A 91 3.00 -10.05 9.48
CA TYR A 91 3.45 -11.34 8.98
C TYR A 91 4.97 -11.39 8.77
N SER A 92 5.62 -10.26 8.50
CA SER A 92 7.06 -10.19 8.23
C SER A 92 7.98 -10.86 9.26
N PRO A 93 7.84 -10.69 10.60
CA PRO A 93 8.69 -11.39 11.55
C PRO A 93 8.52 -12.91 11.50
N VAL A 94 7.29 -13.39 11.34
CA VAL A 94 6.98 -14.83 11.23
C VAL A 94 7.61 -15.40 9.96
N TYR A 95 7.47 -14.70 8.84
CA TYR A 95 8.07 -15.10 7.57
C TYR A 95 9.60 -15.18 7.66
N ILE A 96 10.26 -14.12 8.14
CA ILE A 96 11.72 -14.06 8.24
C ILE A 96 12.23 -15.11 9.24
N ALA A 97 11.53 -15.32 10.36
CA ALA A 97 11.88 -16.37 11.31
C ALA A 97 11.81 -17.77 10.69
N GLY A 98 10.77 -18.04 9.89
CA GLY A 98 10.66 -19.29 9.13
C GLY A 98 11.74 -19.48 8.08
N LYS A 99 12.41 -18.40 7.66
CA LYS A 99 13.51 -18.42 6.69
C LYS A 99 14.92 -18.40 7.33
N LEU A 100 15.04 -18.30 8.66
CA LEU A 100 16.34 -18.37 9.37
C LEU A 100 17.19 -19.61 9.01
N PRO A 101 16.63 -20.84 8.91
CA PRO A 101 17.43 -22.02 8.54
C PRO A 101 18.07 -21.93 7.15
N LEU A 102 17.44 -21.19 6.21
CA LEU A 102 17.99 -20.93 4.88
C LEU A 102 19.21 -20.01 4.93
N LEU A 103 19.18 -19.00 5.80
CA LEU A 103 20.32 -18.10 6.03
C LEU A 103 21.53 -18.84 6.66
N THR A 104 21.27 -19.95 7.36
CA THR A 104 22.31 -20.86 7.88
C THR A 104 22.73 -21.97 6.91
N GLY A 105 22.31 -21.89 5.64
CA GLY A 105 22.74 -22.82 4.58
C GLY A 105 21.98 -24.16 4.54
N ARG A 106 20.86 -24.29 5.25
CA ARG A 106 20.10 -25.55 5.38
C ARG A 106 18.73 -25.55 4.68
N GLY A 107 18.54 -24.83 3.58
CA GLY A 107 17.25 -24.83 2.90
C GLY A 107 17.29 -24.69 1.37
N GLY A 108 16.12 -24.92 0.76
CA GLY A 108 15.92 -24.91 -0.69
C GLY A 108 15.89 -23.52 -1.35
N TRP A 109 15.51 -23.50 -2.63
CA TRP A 109 15.41 -22.27 -3.43
C TRP A 109 14.42 -21.27 -2.79
N THR A 110 14.84 -20.01 -2.61
CA THR A 110 13.99 -18.92 -2.11
C THR A 110 14.18 -17.69 -2.99
N ASP A 111 13.09 -17.01 -3.33
CA ASP A 111 13.16 -15.77 -4.11
C ASP A 111 13.76 -14.63 -3.25
N VAL A 112 14.88 -14.08 -3.72
CA VAL A 112 15.58 -12.98 -3.07
C VAL A 112 14.71 -11.72 -2.98
N ARG A 113 13.82 -11.50 -3.95
CA ARG A 113 12.89 -10.36 -3.93
C ARG A 113 11.91 -10.47 -2.79
N GLU A 114 11.38 -11.67 -2.56
CA GLU A 114 10.43 -11.95 -1.48
C GLU A 114 11.07 -11.71 -0.10
N ILE A 115 12.29 -12.20 0.11
CA ILE A 115 13.03 -11.95 1.36
C ILE A 115 13.24 -10.45 1.57
N ARG A 116 13.67 -9.71 0.53
CA ARG A 116 13.89 -8.26 0.61
C ARG A 116 12.61 -7.50 0.97
N PHE A 117 11.47 -7.89 0.37
CA PHE A 117 10.17 -7.31 0.66
C PHE A 117 9.82 -7.48 2.15
N TYR A 118 9.87 -8.71 2.67
CA TYR A 118 9.55 -8.95 4.08
C TYR A 118 10.54 -8.33 5.06
N LEU A 119 11.82 -8.25 4.69
CA LEU A 119 12.83 -7.59 5.52
C LEU A 119 12.59 -6.08 5.60
N LEU A 120 12.17 -5.46 4.50
CA LEU A 120 11.74 -4.05 4.51
C LEU A 120 10.45 -3.84 5.30
N CYS A 121 9.47 -4.75 5.19
CA CYS A 121 8.28 -4.73 6.05
C CYS A 121 8.66 -4.80 7.54
N LEU A 122 9.63 -5.65 7.91
CA LEU A 122 10.10 -5.76 9.29
C LEU A 122 10.74 -4.45 9.77
N VAL A 123 11.59 -3.82 8.94
CA VAL A 123 12.19 -2.52 9.26
C VAL A 123 11.12 -1.45 9.46
N ILE A 124 10.14 -1.36 8.55
CA ILE A 124 9.02 -0.42 8.67
C ILE A 124 8.22 -0.69 9.96
N LEU A 125 7.94 -1.95 10.29
CA LEU A 125 7.25 -2.32 11.52
C LEU A 125 8.02 -1.83 12.75
N CYS A 126 9.33 -2.08 12.82
CA CYS A 126 10.17 -1.62 13.92
C CYS A 126 10.16 -0.09 14.05
N LEU A 127 10.26 0.64 12.94
CA LEU A 127 10.19 2.11 12.94
C LEU A 127 8.81 2.61 13.42
N LEU A 128 7.72 2.00 12.95
CA LEU A 128 6.37 2.34 13.37
C LEU A 128 6.15 2.05 14.87
N LEU A 129 6.61 0.91 15.37
CA LEU A 129 6.55 0.61 16.81
C LEU A 129 7.38 1.61 17.63
N GLY A 130 8.56 1.99 17.15
CA GLY A 130 9.36 3.04 17.76
C GLY A 130 8.62 4.38 17.82
N LEU A 131 7.97 4.79 16.73
CA LEU A 131 7.12 5.97 16.68
C LEU A 131 5.93 5.85 17.63
N LEU A 132 5.29 4.69 17.72
CA LEU A 132 4.14 4.47 18.60
C LEU A 132 4.51 4.62 20.08
N LEU A 133 5.68 4.10 20.46
CA LEU A 133 6.21 4.21 21.82
C LEU A 133 6.66 5.64 22.15
N TRP A 134 7.09 6.41 21.15
CA TRP A 134 7.49 7.81 21.31
C TRP A 134 6.29 8.76 21.37
N ASP A 135 5.44 8.73 20.34
CA ASP A 135 4.22 9.54 20.23
C ASP A 135 3.28 8.92 19.17
N TRP A 136 2.10 8.50 19.62
CA TRP A 136 1.09 7.83 18.79
C TRP A 136 0.65 8.66 17.57
N ARG A 137 0.74 9.99 17.59
CA ARG A 137 0.35 10.86 16.47
C ARG A 137 1.28 10.67 15.29
N TRP A 138 2.59 10.54 15.54
CA TRP A 138 3.57 10.28 14.50
C TRP A 138 3.48 8.86 13.96
N PHE A 139 3.11 7.89 14.81
CA PHE A 139 2.77 6.55 14.36
C PHE A 139 1.59 6.56 13.38
N VAL A 140 0.47 7.21 13.74
CA VAL A 140 -0.70 7.33 12.86
C VAL A 140 -0.31 8.02 11.56
N ALA A 141 0.48 9.10 11.64
CA ALA A 141 0.90 9.83 10.47
C ALA A 141 1.75 8.99 9.51
N ALA A 142 2.78 8.33 10.03
CA ALA A 142 3.65 7.46 9.24
C ALA A 142 2.89 6.26 8.67
N PHE A 143 2.02 5.63 9.46
CA PHE A 143 1.19 4.52 8.99
C PHE A 143 0.26 4.95 7.86
N LEU A 144 -0.37 6.13 7.97
CA LEU A 144 -1.27 6.65 6.95
C LEU A 144 -0.53 6.96 5.64
N ILE A 145 0.72 7.46 5.72
CA ILE A 145 1.59 7.63 4.55
C ILE A 145 1.89 6.27 3.92
N VAL A 146 2.35 5.29 4.71
CA VAL A 146 2.68 3.96 4.16
C VAL A 146 1.45 3.32 3.51
N ALA A 147 0.27 3.42 4.13
CA ALA A 147 -0.99 2.92 3.56
C ALA A 147 -1.39 3.68 2.28
N GLY A 148 -1.33 5.02 2.28
CA GLY A 148 -1.68 5.83 1.11
C GLY A 148 -0.76 5.59 -0.09
N PHE A 149 0.53 5.34 0.16
CA PHE A 149 1.54 5.06 -0.87
C PHE A 149 1.74 3.57 -1.15
N ALA A 150 0.96 2.68 -0.52
CA ALA A 150 1.17 1.24 -0.65
C ALA A 150 1.15 0.72 -2.10
N PRO A 151 0.22 1.14 -2.98
CA PRO A 151 0.25 0.70 -4.37
C PRO A 151 1.59 1.02 -5.08
N ALA A 152 2.15 2.20 -4.82
CA ALA A 152 3.42 2.63 -5.40
C ALA A 152 4.62 1.91 -4.75
N LEU A 153 4.64 1.79 -3.42
CA LEU A 153 5.77 1.19 -2.69
C LEU A 153 5.89 -0.31 -3.01
N TRP A 154 4.78 -1.03 -3.14
CA TRP A 154 4.79 -2.47 -3.44
C TRP A 154 5.26 -2.71 -4.87
N ARG A 155 4.93 -1.81 -5.80
CA ARG A 155 5.39 -1.86 -7.19
C ARG A 155 6.91 -1.70 -7.32
N LEU A 156 7.54 -0.90 -6.46
CA LEU A 156 8.99 -0.71 -6.49
C LEU A 156 9.76 -1.89 -5.90
N LEU A 157 9.09 -2.72 -5.08
CA LEU A 157 9.71 -3.79 -4.32
C LEU A 157 9.56 -5.19 -4.95
N VAL A 158 8.59 -5.36 -5.87
CA VAL A 158 8.23 -6.64 -6.52
C VAL A 158 8.51 -6.60 -8.01
#